data_AF-U6DLI8-F1
#
_entry.id   AF-U6DLI8-F1
#
_cell.length_a   1.000
_cell.length_b   1.000
_cell.length_c   1.000
_cell.angle_alpha   90.00
_cell.angle_beta   90.00
_cell.angle_gamma   90.00
#
_symmetry.space_group_name_H-M   'P 1'
#
loop_
_entity.id
_entity.type
_entity.pdbx_description
1 polymer ?
#
loop_
_entity_poly.entity_id
_entity_poly.type
_entity_poly.pdbx_seq_one_letter_code
_entity_poly.pdbx_strand_id
1 'polypeptide(L)'
;VAVAQYSGPGQQRPGRGALQFLQNYTVLASTVDAMSFFNDATDVNDALGFVTRFYREASSREAKKRLLLFSDGNSQGATAAAIEKAVQEAQRADIEIFVVVVGRQVNEPHVRVLVTGKTAEYDVAFGERHLFRVPSYQALLRGVFYQT
;
A
#
# COMPACT_ATOMS: atom_id res chain seq x y z
N VAL A 1 -4.01 -4.40 13.24
CA VAL A 1 -3.81 -4.28 11.78
C VAL A 1 -5.17 -4.06 11.12
N ALA A 2 -5.25 -3.21 10.11
CA ALA A 2 -6.43 -3.09 9.25
C ALA A 2 -6.05 -3.58 7.85
N VAL A 3 -6.98 -4.21 7.12
CA VAL A 3 -6.74 -4.68 5.75
C VAL A 3 -7.84 -4.15 4.86
N ALA A 4 -7.44 -3.59 3.72
CA ALA A 4 -8.34 -3.17 2.66
C ALA A 4 -7.78 -3.63 1.31
N GLN A 5 -8.67 -4.06 0.42
CA GLN A 5 -8.38 -4.25 -0.99
C GLN A 5 -8.73 -2.96 -1.73
N TYR A 6 -7.98 -2.64 -2.79
CA TYR A 6 -8.29 -1.53 -3.69
C TYR A 6 -8.24 -1.99 -5.16
N SER A 7 -8.90 -1.22 -6.03
CA SER A 7 -8.82 -1.35 -7.49
C SER A 7 -9.01 0.05 -8.08
N GLY A 8 -10.07 0.32 -8.83
CA GLY A 8 -10.32 1.62 -9.46
C GLY A 8 -10.76 2.71 -8.48
N PRO A 9 -11.08 3.91 -9.00
CA PRO A 9 -11.52 5.04 -8.20
C PRO A 9 -12.73 4.70 -7.31
N GLY A 10 -12.63 4.98 -6.01
CA GLY A 10 -13.67 4.70 -5.01
C GLY A 10 -13.87 3.21 -4.68
N GLN A 11 -13.04 2.32 -5.23
CA GLN A 11 -13.16 0.88 -5.06
C GLN A 11 -12.20 0.37 -3.98
N GLN A 12 -12.39 0.84 -2.75
CA GLN A 12 -11.77 0.26 -1.56
C GLN A 12 -12.80 -0.52 -0.75
N ARG A 13 -12.42 -1.71 -0.28
CA ARG A 13 -13.23 -2.50 0.66
C ARG A 13 -12.38 -3.05 1.80
N PRO A 14 -12.89 -3.05 3.05
CA PRO A 14 -14.14 -2.41 3.46
C PRO A 14 -14.08 -0.88 3.29
N GLY A 15 -15.24 -0.25 3.17
CA GLY A 15 -15.32 1.22 3.09
C GLY A 15 -14.82 1.87 4.39
N ARG A 16 -14.46 3.16 4.36
CA ARG A 16 -13.75 3.83 5.46
C ARG A 16 -14.44 3.72 6.82
N GLY A 17 -15.77 3.85 6.87
CA GLY A 17 -16.53 3.74 8.11
C GLY A 17 -16.64 2.31 8.69
N ALA A 18 -16.31 1.29 7.90
CA ALA A 18 -16.29 -0.11 8.33
C ALA A 18 -14.86 -0.66 8.50
N LEU A 19 -13.85 0.05 7.97
CA LEU A 19 -12.46 -0.31 8.16
C LEU A 19 -12.05 -0.02 9.61
N GLN A 20 -11.41 -0.99 10.25
CA GLN A 20 -11.01 -0.90 11.64
C GLN A 20 -9.70 -1.64 11.88
N PHE A 21 -8.95 -1.20 12.89
CA PHE A 21 -7.80 -1.95 13.37
C PHE A 21 -8.27 -3.19 14.15
N LEU A 22 -7.96 -4.36 13.61
CA LEU A 22 -8.21 -5.65 14.23
C LEU A 22 -6.97 -6.12 15.00
N GLN A 23 -7.18 -6.70 16.17
CA GLN A 23 -6.12 -7.34 16.97
C GLN A 23 -6.22 -8.88 16.93
N ASN A 24 -7.41 -9.41 16.67
CA ASN A 24 -7.66 -10.85 16.59
C ASN A 24 -7.28 -11.39 15.21
N TYR A 25 -6.33 -12.32 15.18
CA TYR A 25 -5.86 -12.94 13.93
C TYR A 25 -6.96 -13.71 13.19
N THR A 26 -7.79 -14.47 13.89
CA THR A 26 -8.89 -15.23 13.27
C THR A 26 -9.87 -14.31 12.56
N VAL A 27 -10.25 -13.19 13.19
CA VAL A 27 -11.15 -12.19 12.57
C VAL A 27 -10.49 -11.54 11.34
N LEU A 28 -9.19 -11.23 11.44
CA LEU A 28 -8.42 -10.68 10.33
C LEU A 28 -8.36 -11.66 9.15
N ALA A 29 -8.00 -12.92 9.41
CA ALA A 29 -7.93 -13.98 8.40
C ALA A 29 -9.27 -14.18 7.70
N SER A 30 -10.36 -14.32 8.48
CA SER A 30 -11.70 -14.44 7.91
C SER A 30 -12.13 -13.22 7.09
N THR A 31 -11.69 -12.01 7.46
CA THR A 31 -11.96 -10.79 6.68
C THR A 31 -11.27 -10.84 5.32
N VAL A 32 -10.02 -11.34 5.28
CA VAL A 32 -9.24 -11.50 4.04
C VAL A 32 -9.83 -12.62 3.18
N ASP A 33 -10.15 -13.78 3.77
CA ASP A 33 -10.72 -14.93 3.06
C ASP A 33 -12.08 -14.61 2.42
N ALA A 34 -12.83 -13.69 3.01
CA ALA A 34 -14.11 -13.22 2.48
C ALA A 34 -13.97 -12.16 1.37
N MET A 35 -12.78 -11.62 1.10
CA MET A 35 -12.58 -10.61 0.06
C MET A 35 -12.73 -11.23 -1.33
N SER A 36 -13.60 -10.63 -2.15
CA SER A 36 -13.71 -10.95 -3.56
C SER A 36 -12.80 -10.03 -4.38
N PHE A 37 -12.02 -10.61 -5.29
CA PHE A 37 -11.19 -9.84 -6.21
C PHE A 37 -12.07 -8.94 -7.09
N PHE A 38 -11.75 -7.65 -7.16
CA PHE A 38 -12.57 -6.67 -7.90
C PHE A 38 -12.54 -6.86 -9.41
N ASN A 39 -11.43 -7.37 -9.95
CA ASN A 39 -11.22 -7.57 -11.40
C ASN A 39 -11.52 -6.31 -12.24
N ASP A 40 -11.09 -5.16 -11.75
CA ASP A 40 -11.26 -3.85 -12.38
C ASP A 40 -9.90 -3.14 -12.54
N ALA A 41 -9.92 -1.88 -12.95
CA ALA A 41 -8.78 -0.97 -13.00
C ALA A 41 -8.00 -0.88 -11.69
N THR A 42 -6.81 -0.30 -11.74
CA THR A 42 -6.00 0.01 -10.54
C THR A 42 -5.82 1.50 -10.41
N ASP A 43 -6.20 2.08 -9.28
CA ASP A 43 -5.96 3.48 -8.89
C ASP A 43 -5.25 3.53 -7.54
N VAL A 44 -3.92 3.59 -7.60
CA VAL A 44 -3.07 3.65 -6.40
C VAL A 44 -3.17 5.00 -5.70
N ASN A 45 -3.46 6.08 -6.44
CA ASN A 45 -3.55 7.43 -5.87
C ASN A 45 -4.77 7.53 -4.94
N ASP A 46 -5.93 7.05 -5.39
CA ASP A 46 -7.13 7.03 -4.56
C ASP A 46 -6.98 6.08 -3.36
N ALA A 47 -6.29 4.95 -3.52
CA ALA A 47 -5.97 4.04 -2.41
C ALA A 47 -5.10 4.71 -1.34
N LEU A 48 -4.06 5.47 -1.74
CA LEU A 48 -3.21 6.25 -0.83
C LEU A 48 -4.02 7.35 -0.12
N GLY A 49 -4.90 8.04 -0.84
CA GLY A 49 -5.80 9.03 -0.26
C GLY A 49 -6.79 8.42 0.74
N PHE A 50 -7.35 7.26 0.43
CA PHE A 50 -8.22 6.48 1.30
C PHE A 50 -7.54 6.11 2.62
N VAL A 51 -6.36 5.49 2.56
CA VAL A 51 -5.66 5.05 3.77
C VAL A 51 -5.11 6.20 4.60
N THR A 52 -4.70 7.30 3.95
CA THR A 52 -4.28 8.53 4.65
C THR A 52 -5.42 9.11 5.47
N ARG A 53 -6.64 9.18 4.90
CA ARG A 53 -7.85 9.62 5.63
C ARG A 53 -8.19 8.66 6.77
N PHE A 54 -8.13 7.36 6.53
CA PHE A 54 -8.35 6.35 7.56
C PHE A 54 -7.40 6.54 8.76
N TYR A 55 -6.09 6.69 8.54
CA TYR A 55 -5.14 6.91 9.63
C TYR A 55 -5.38 8.22 10.40
N ARG A 56 -5.80 9.28 9.72
CA ARG A 56 -6.13 10.57 10.38
C ARG A 56 -7.33 10.44 11.31
N GLU A 57 -8.31 9.61 10.98
CA GLU A 57 -9.52 9.40 11.77
C GLU A 57 -9.32 8.34 12.87
N ALA A 58 -8.62 7.24 12.56
CA ALA A 58 -8.56 6.05 13.39
C ALA A 58 -7.31 5.93 14.26
N SER A 59 -6.33 6.83 14.15
CA SER A 59 -5.07 6.76 14.91
C SER A 59 -4.75 8.07 15.62
N SER A 60 -4.19 7.96 16.83
CA SER A 60 -3.64 9.12 17.53
C SER A 60 -2.41 9.68 16.79
N ARG A 61 -2.08 10.95 17.07
CA ARG A 61 -0.88 11.60 16.47
C ARG A 61 0.43 10.91 16.87
N GLU A 62 0.48 10.31 18.05
CA GLU A 62 1.67 9.65 18.60
C GLU A 62 1.85 8.20 18.11
N ALA A 63 0.84 7.63 17.45
CA ALA A 63 0.91 6.26 16.95
C ALA A 63 1.93 6.15 15.81
N LYS A 64 2.76 5.10 15.85
CA LYS A 64 3.60 4.71 14.70
C LYS A 64 2.70 4.12 13.61
N LYS A 65 2.53 4.82 12.49
CA LYS A 65 1.65 4.40 11.39
C LYS A 65 2.48 3.77 10.27
N ARG A 66 2.10 2.57 9.85
CA ARG A 66 2.81 1.81 8.81
C ARG A 66 1.82 1.23 7.81
N LEU A 67 2.01 1.56 6.54
CA LEU A 67 1.28 0.98 5.42
C LEU A 67 2.14 -0.09 4.75
N LEU A 68 1.60 -1.30 4.59
CA LEU A 68 2.14 -2.32 3.70
C LEU A 68 1.27 -2.36 2.43
N LEU A 69 1.79 -1.82 1.33
CA LEU A 69 1.11 -1.72 0.05
C LEU A 69 1.52 -2.88 -0.86
N PHE A 70 0.55 -3.67 -1.31
CA PHE A 70 0.77 -4.66 -2.37
C PHE A 70 0.42 -4.02 -3.70
N SER A 71 1.42 -3.79 -4.56
CA SER A 71 1.24 -3.13 -5.85
C SER A 71 2.38 -3.50 -6.80
N ASP A 72 2.08 -3.66 -8.08
CA ASP A 72 3.07 -3.79 -9.16
C ASP A 72 3.44 -2.43 -9.78
N GLY A 73 2.92 -1.32 -9.23
CA GLY A 73 3.12 0.04 -9.72
C GLY A 73 2.25 0.43 -10.92
N ASN A 74 1.49 -0.50 -11.49
CA ASN A 74 0.56 -0.19 -12.57
C ASN A 74 -0.69 0.49 -11.98
N SER A 75 -0.95 1.70 -12.44
CA SER A 75 -2.12 2.48 -12.02
C SER A 75 -2.65 3.24 -13.23
N GLN A 76 -3.93 3.08 -13.53
CA GLN A 76 -4.57 3.71 -14.68
C GLN A 76 -4.61 5.22 -14.52
N GLY A 77 -4.23 5.94 -15.58
CA GLY A 77 -4.24 7.41 -15.60
C GLY A 77 -3.27 8.09 -14.62
N ALA A 78 -2.47 7.34 -13.87
CA ALA A 78 -1.56 7.89 -12.89
C ALA A 78 -0.27 8.38 -13.56
N THR A 79 0.15 9.59 -13.20
CA THR A 79 1.49 10.10 -13.50
C THR A 79 2.38 9.91 -12.28
N ALA A 80 3.69 9.83 -12.50
CA ALA A 80 4.67 9.78 -11.41
C ALA A 80 4.51 10.96 -10.43
N ALA A 81 4.22 12.17 -10.94
CA ALA A 81 3.98 13.35 -10.10
C ALA A 81 2.70 13.24 -9.24
N ALA A 82 1.63 12.62 -9.76
CA ALA A 82 0.41 12.39 -8.99
C ALA A 82 0.64 11.39 -7.85
N ILE A 83 1.39 10.31 -8.14
CA ILE A 83 1.80 9.33 -7.14
C ILE A 83 2.70 9.98 -6.09
N GLU A 84 3.70 10.75 -6.50
CA GLU A 84 4.59 11.49 -5.61
C GLU A 84 3.79 12.36 -4.64
N LYS A 85 2.83 13.13 -5.15
CA LYS A 85 1.96 13.97 -4.32
C LYS A 85 1.19 13.14 -3.28
N ALA A 86 0.57 12.03 -3.70
CA ALA A 86 -0.20 11.16 -2.81
C ALA A 86 0.68 10.52 -1.72
N VAL A 87 1.88 10.06 -2.08
CA VAL A 87 2.87 9.49 -1.14
C VAL A 87 3.32 10.56 -0.15
N GLN A 88 3.66 11.76 -0.61
CA GLN A 88 4.07 12.85 0.27
C GLN A 88 2.96 13.30 1.21
N GLU A 89 1.69 13.27 0.79
CA GLU A 89 0.54 13.55 1.67
C GLU A 89 0.40 12.49 2.79
N ALA A 90 0.65 11.22 2.49
CA ALA A 90 0.68 10.15 3.47
C ALA A 90 1.87 10.30 4.43
N GLN A 91 3.06 10.59 3.92
CA GLN A 91 4.27 10.83 4.71
C GLN A 91 4.11 12.03 5.65
N ARG A 92 3.50 13.13 5.18
CA ARG A 92 3.14 14.29 6.04
C ARG A 92 2.12 13.96 7.13
N ALA A 93 1.41 12.83 7.01
CA ALA A 93 0.53 12.30 8.04
C ALA A 93 1.23 11.26 8.96
N ASP A 94 2.57 11.19 8.90
CA ASP A 94 3.46 10.29 9.64
C ASP A 94 3.25 8.81 9.30
N ILE A 95 2.86 8.52 8.05
CA ILE A 95 2.68 7.15 7.55
C ILE A 95 3.96 6.68 6.86
N GLU A 96 4.62 5.68 7.44
CA GLU A 96 5.74 4.97 6.84
C GLU A 96 5.20 3.93 5.84
N ILE A 97 5.67 3.98 4.58
CA ILE A 97 5.14 3.15 3.50
C ILE A 97 6.16 2.07 3.11
N PHE A 98 5.71 0.83 3.15
CA PHE A 98 6.41 -0.36 2.67
C PHE A 98 5.66 -0.89 1.45
N VAL A 99 6.38 -1.29 0.41
CA VAL A 99 5.79 -1.78 -0.84
C VAL A 99 6.22 -3.23 -1.07
N VAL A 100 5.25 -4.11 -1.28
CA VAL A 100 5.47 -5.47 -1.76
C VAL A 100 5.07 -5.54 -3.23
N VAL A 101 6.07 -5.73 -4.08
CA VAL A 101 5.89 -5.90 -5.52
C VAL A 101 5.88 -7.40 -5.83
N VAL A 102 4.84 -7.85 -6.52
CA VAL A 102 4.67 -9.26 -6.87
C VAL A 102 4.71 -9.43 -8.39
N GLY A 103 5.51 -10.40 -8.87
CA GLY A 103 5.57 -10.75 -10.28
C GLY A 103 6.62 -9.98 -11.07
N ARG A 104 6.52 -10.06 -12.40
CA ARG A 104 7.54 -9.56 -13.33
C ARG A 104 7.12 -8.35 -14.16
N GLN A 105 5.82 -8.07 -14.25
CA GLN A 105 5.28 -6.94 -15.03
C GLN A 105 5.12 -5.71 -14.14
N VAL A 106 6.24 -5.13 -13.76
CA VAL A 106 6.31 -4.04 -12.78
C VAL A 106 6.52 -2.70 -13.49
N ASN A 107 5.76 -1.68 -13.09
CA ASN A 107 6.07 -0.30 -13.47
C ASN A 107 7.14 0.26 -12.52
N GLU A 108 8.40 0.01 -12.84
CA GLU A 108 9.56 0.40 -12.03
C GLU A 108 9.62 1.89 -11.68
N PRO A 109 9.40 2.83 -12.62
CA PRO A 109 9.32 4.26 -12.28
C PRO A 109 8.29 4.56 -11.20
N HIS A 110 7.08 4.00 -11.30
CA HIS A 110 6.03 4.22 -10.31
C HIS A 110 6.36 3.57 -8.97
N VAL A 111 6.89 2.34 -8.97
CA VAL A 111 7.32 1.67 -7.73
C VAL A 111 8.36 2.49 -6.99
N ARG A 112 9.36 3.05 -7.69
CA ARG A 112 10.37 3.90 -7.06
C ARG A 112 9.72 5.10 -6.36
N VAL A 113 8.77 5.76 -7.01
CA VAL A 113 8.06 6.90 -6.42
C VAL A 113 7.15 6.47 -5.26
N LEU A 114 6.48 5.31 -5.35
CA LEU A 114 5.67 4.76 -4.26
C LEU A 114 6.48 4.52 -2.99
N VAL A 115 7.73 4.09 -3.18
CA VAL A 115 8.66 3.80 -2.09
C VAL A 115 9.27 5.09 -1.54
N THR A 116 9.82 5.96 -2.39
CA THR A 116 10.62 7.10 -1.93
C THR A 116 9.81 8.38 -1.70
N GLY A 117 8.65 8.53 -2.34
CA GLY A 117 7.93 9.79 -2.40
C GLY A 117 8.68 10.89 -3.19
N LYS A 118 9.59 10.49 -4.08
CA LYS A 118 10.42 11.39 -4.88
C LYS A 118 10.51 10.93 -6.32
N THR A 119 10.36 11.85 -7.27
CA THR A 119 10.55 11.57 -8.71
C THR A 119 11.97 11.79 -9.21
N ALA A 120 12.71 12.73 -8.60
CA ALA A 120 14.03 13.15 -9.09
C ALA A 120 15.20 12.29 -8.58
N GLU A 121 15.08 11.69 -7.39
CA GLU A 121 16.18 10.99 -6.71
C GLU A 121 15.69 9.67 -6.13
N TYR A 122 16.47 8.60 -6.36
CA TYR A 122 16.24 7.30 -5.75
C TYR A 122 17.35 7.00 -4.74
N ASP A 123 17.02 7.12 -3.46
CA ASP A 123 17.88 6.64 -2.38
C ASP A 123 17.80 5.10 -2.35
N VAL A 124 18.86 4.45 -2.81
CA VAL A 124 18.95 2.99 -2.91
C VAL A 124 18.82 2.33 -1.54
N ALA A 125 19.51 2.85 -0.53
CA ALA A 125 19.51 2.25 0.81
C ALA A 125 18.16 2.44 1.52
N PHE A 126 17.46 3.55 1.26
CA PHE A 126 16.08 3.72 1.68
C PHE A 126 15.17 2.73 0.96
N GLY A 127 15.29 2.64 -0.37
CA GLY A 127 14.48 1.76 -1.20
C GLY A 127 14.60 0.29 -0.81
N GLU A 128 15.81 -0.22 -0.57
CA GLU A 128 16.05 -1.61 -0.14
C GLU A 128 15.37 -1.96 1.19
N ARG A 129 15.15 -0.99 2.08
CA ARG A 129 14.47 -1.20 3.37
C ARG A 129 12.94 -1.14 3.27
N HIS A 130 12.41 -0.54 2.21
CA HIS A 130 10.99 -0.26 2.05
C HIS A 130 10.35 -1.01 0.88
N LEU A 131 11.14 -1.63 0.01
CA LEU A 131 10.67 -2.36 -1.17
C LEU A 131 11.00 -3.86 -1.06
N PHE A 132 9.96 -4.68 -1.01
CA PHE A 132 10.08 -6.14 -1.01
C PHE A 132 9.64 -6.68 -2.36
N ARG A 133 10.56 -7.35 -3.06
CA ARG A 133 10.28 -7.95 -4.36
C ARG A 133 9.99 -9.43 -4.21
N VAL A 134 8.88 -9.86 -4.77
CA VAL A 134 8.44 -11.25 -4.68
C VAL A 134 8.21 -11.77 -6.11
N PRO A 135 8.86 -12.88 -6.52
CA PRO A 135 8.87 -13.29 -7.91
C PRO A 135 7.51 -13.83 -8.40
N SER A 136 6.64 -14.27 -7.49
CA SER A 136 5.29 -14.75 -7.79
C SER A 136 4.40 -14.75 -6.54
N TYR A 137 3.08 -14.81 -6.74
CA TYR A 137 2.13 -14.98 -5.62
C TYR A 137 2.38 -16.27 -4.82
N GLN A 138 2.85 -17.34 -5.46
CA GLN A 138 3.19 -18.58 -4.75
C GLN A 138 4.39 -18.37 -3.81
N ALA A 139 5.33 -17.50 -4.17
CA ALA A 139 6.47 -17.18 -3.31
C ALA A 139 6.05 -16.38 -2.06
N LEU A 140 4.96 -15.61 -2.10
CA LEU A 140 4.40 -14.95 -0.91
C LEU A 140 3.99 -15.94 0.18
N LEU A 141 3.52 -17.13 -0.19
CA LEU A 141 3.11 -18.18 0.76
C LEU A 141 4.28 -18.69 1.62
N ARG A 142 5.52 -18.50 1.17
CA ARG A 142 6.73 -18.85 1.92
C ARG A 142 7.16 -17.77 2.92
N GLY A 143 6.45 -16.63 2.94
CA GLY A 143 6.70 -15.49 3.80
C GLY A 143 7.58 -14.41 3.15
N VAL A 144 7.34 -13.15 3.53
CA VAL A 144 8.21 -12.00 3.28
C VAL A 144 8.78 -11.58 4.62
N PHE A 145 10.07 -11.79 4.84
CA PHE A 145 10.71 -11.50 6.11
C PHE A 145 11.36 -10.11 6.08
N TYR A 146 10.98 -9.26 7.03
CA TYR A 146 11.69 -8.02 7.33
C TYR A 146 12.81 -8.34 8.33
N GLN A 147 14.05 -8.00 8.00
CA GLN A 147 15.16 -8.07 8.95
C GLN A 147 15.29 -6.71 9.65
N THR A 148 15.13 -6.73 10.98
CA THR A 148 15.33 -5.57 11.88
C THR A 148 16.78 -5.39 12.24
#